data_AF-A0A8S2MDT3-F1
#
_entry.id   AF-A0A8S2MDT3-F1
#
_cell.length_a   1.000
_cell.length_b   1.000
_cell.length_c   1.000
_cell.angle_alpha   90.00
_cell.angle_beta   90.00
_cell.angle_gamma   90.00
#
_symmetry.space_group_name_H-M   'P 1'
#
loop_
_entity.id
_entity.type
_entity.pdbx_description
1 polymer ?
#
loop_
_entity_poly.entity_id
_entity_poly.type
_entity_poly.pdbx_seq_one_letter_code
_entity_poly.pdbx_strand_id
1 'polypeptide(L)'
;MLTGREKSFLLRLNAFLNILVCLGIDGSNQTTFTYGLRNTVGLAFHPITNDLYVTCQERDELGDDLVPDYFTRIQEHGFYGWPFAYMSSNLTDPRRRLSNGTSERPDLVSLTQTPDILFQAHSAVLDMRFYTGNQFPSRYKNGAFAAFHGSWNRNNGTGYKIVFIPFNSNTYRPIGYYEDFVYGFLTNPSGPDTFGRPVGILVMKDGSLLFSDDGNNATTAARNICAALGEGAVAVRMCRDWFKRFREGDMSLEDRPKSGRPLESDIQ
;
A
#
# COMPACT_ATOMS: atom_id res chain seq x y z
N MET A 1 -24.12 6.15 -9.05
CA MET A 1 -23.47 5.52 -7.87
C MET A 1 -22.94 4.16 -8.30
N LEU A 2 -21.63 4.02 -8.41
CA LEU A 2 -20.96 2.85 -8.98
C LEU A 2 -20.65 1.85 -7.84
N THR A 3 -21.14 0.61 -7.93
CA THR A 3 -20.93 -0.45 -6.95
C THR A 3 -19.84 -1.42 -7.43
N GLY A 4 -18.80 -1.62 -6.61
CA GLY A 4 -17.48 -2.14 -7.00
C GLY A 4 -17.32 -3.65 -7.23
N ARG A 5 -18.31 -4.37 -7.77
CA ARG A 5 -18.17 -5.82 -8.03
C ARG A 5 -18.04 -6.22 -9.51
N GLU A 6 -18.28 -5.30 -10.46
CA GLU A 6 -18.28 -5.63 -11.90
C GLU A 6 -17.11 -5.04 -12.69
N LYS A 7 -16.19 -4.32 -12.04
CA LYS A 7 -15.13 -3.57 -12.72
C LYS A 7 -13.78 -3.74 -12.04
N SER A 8 -12.73 -3.76 -12.87
CA SER A 8 -11.32 -3.78 -12.45
C SER A 8 -10.69 -2.41 -12.66
N PHE A 9 -9.75 -2.05 -11.79
CA PHE A 9 -8.96 -0.82 -11.91
C PHE A 9 -7.50 -1.18 -12.18
N LEU A 10 -6.87 -0.48 -13.13
CA LEU A 10 -5.47 -0.65 -13.48
C LEU A 10 -4.81 0.72 -13.61
N LEU A 11 -3.56 0.84 -13.16
CA LEU A 11 -2.75 2.02 -13.43
C LEU A 11 -2.09 1.87 -14.81
N ARG A 12 -2.21 2.88 -15.67
CA ARG A 12 -1.49 2.91 -16.96
C ARG A 12 -0.57 4.12 -17.01
N LEU A 13 0.72 3.85 -17.24
CA LEU A 13 1.71 4.86 -17.57
C LEU A 13 1.39 5.41 -18.96
N ASN A 14 0.95 6.66 -19.03
CA ASN A 14 0.80 7.40 -20.27
C ASN A 14 1.62 8.68 -20.10
N ALA A 15 2.46 9.00 -21.09
CA ALA A 15 3.73 9.74 -20.96
C ALA A 15 3.70 11.13 -20.30
N PHE A 16 2.55 11.68 -19.91
CA PHE A 16 2.46 13.02 -19.35
C PHE A 16 1.59 13.20 -18.11
N LEU A 17 0.71 12.27 -17.73
CA LEU A 17 -0.26 12.50 -16.62
C LEU A 17 -0.44 11.35 -15.64
N ASN A 18 -0.10 10.11 -16.02
CA ASN A 18 -0.43 8.87 -15.29
C ASN A 18 -1.91 8.76 -14.90
N ILE A 19 -2.56 7.71 -15.39
CA ILE A 19 -4.01 7.57 -15.29
C ILE A 19 -4.40 6.30 -14.55
N LEU A 20 -5.45 6.40 -13.74
CA LEU A 20 -6.17 5.24 -13.26
C LEU A 20 -7.31 4.95 -14.23
N VAL A 21 -7.33 3.75 -14.79
CA VAL A 21 -8.39 3.32 -15.70
C VAL A 21 -9.36 2.37 -15.00
N CYS A 22 -10.61 2.43 -15.42
CA CYS A 22 -11.67 1.50 -15.05
C CYS A 22 -12.03 0.67 -16.29
N LEU A 23 -12.22 -0.63 -16.14
CA LEU A 23 -12.56 -1.53 -17.25
C LEU A 23 -13.46 -2.68 -16.75
N GLY A 24 -14.20 -3.30 -17.67
CA GLY A 24 -14.89 -4.55 -17.39
C GLY A 24 -13.91 -5.67 -17.02
N ILE A 25 -14.35 -6.65 -16.25
CA ILE A 25 -13.52 -7.80 -15.85
C ILE A 25 -12.99 -8.57 -17.08
N ASP A 26 -13.74 -8.55 -18.18
CA ASP A 26 -13.38 -9.12 -19.47
C ASP A 26 -12.38 -8.27 -20.29
N GLY A 27 -11.92 -7.14 -19.75
CA GLY A 27 -11.01 -6.22 -20.45
C GLY A 27 -11.71 -5.16 -21.30
N SER A 28 -13.05 -5.22 -21.44
CA SER A 28 -13.81 -4.30 -22.29
C SER A 28 -14.05 -2.93 -21.63
N ASN A 29 -14.54 -1.97 -22.41
CA ASN A 29 -15.07 -0.69 -21.92
C ASN A 29 -14.09 0.12 -21.05
N GLN A 30 -12.81 0.12 -21.42
CA GLN A 30 -11.78 0.88 -20.70
C GLN A 30 -12.07 2.38 -20.75
N THR A 31 -12.16 3.02 -19.59
CA THR A 31 -12.32 4.47 -19.43
C THR A 31 -11.28 5.03 -18.47
N THR A 32 -10.93 6.31 -18.62
CA THR A 32 -10.10 7.01 -17.64
C THR A 32 -10.96 7.39 -16.45
N PHE A 33 -10.63 6.89 -15.26
CA PHE A 33 -11.34 7.20 -14.03
C PHE A 33 -10.77 8.46 -13.36
N THR A 34 -9.45 8.58 -13.23
CA THR A 34 -8.77 9.76 -12.70
C THR A 34 -7.36 9.88 -13.29
N TYR A 35 -6.70 11.01 -13.08
CA TYR A 35 -5.39 11.32 -13.62
C TYR A 35 -4.60 12.24 -12.68
N GLY A 36 -3.31 12.41 -12.95
CA GLY A 36 -2.45 13.25 -12.12
C GLY A 36 -2.01 12.57 -10.83
N LEU A 37 -1.84 11.25 -10.86
CA LEU A 37 -1.28 10.46 -9.77
C LEU A 37 0.10 9.93 -10.20
N ARG A 38 1.17 10.14 -9.41
CA ARG A 38 2.52 9.71 -9.82
C ARG A 38 2.65 8.18 -9.91
N ASN A 39 2.56 7.49 -8.78
CA ASN A 39 2.75 6.05 -8.70
C ASN A 39 1.79 5.45 -7.67
N THR A 40 0.63 5.02 -8.16
CA THR A 40 -0.47 4.53 -7.34
C THR A 40 -0.45 3.01 -7.25
N VAL A 41 0.00 2.48 -6.12
CA VAL A 41 0.20 1.02 -5.94
C VAL A 41 -0.89 0.40 -5.08
N GLY A 42 -1.22 1.00 -3.93
CA GLY A 42 -2.29 0.54 -3.06
C GLY A 42 -3.64 1.07 -3.52
N LEU A 43 -4.62 0.18 -3.70
CA LEU A 43 -6.01 0.51 -4.01
C LEU A 43 -6.94 -0.34 -3.16
N ALA A 44 -7.92 0.29 -2.52
CA ALA A 44 -9.00 -0.44 -1.86
C ALA A 44 -10.29 0.39 -1.81
N PHE A 45 -11.42 -0.29 -1.84
CA PHE A 45 -12.72 0.30 -1.55
C PHE A 45 -12.95 0.32 -0.04
N HIS A 46 -13.36 1.47 0.49
CA HIS A 46 -13.78 1.56 1.88
C HIS A 46 -15.02 0.67 2.12
N PRO A 47 -15.02 -0.21 3.14
CA PRO A 47 -15.97 -1.32 3.24
C PRO A 47 -17.43 -0.89 3.50
N ILE A 48 -17.65 0.34 3.96
CA ILE A 48 -19.00 0.87 4.25
C ILE A 48 -19.49 1.79 3.13
N THR A 49 -18.63 2.69 2.66
CA THR A 49 -19.03 3.74 1.70
C THR A 49 -18.84 3.33 0.26
N ASN A 50 -18.03 2.29 -0.01
CA ASN A 50 -17.54 1.92 -1.33
C ASN A 50 -16.79 3.06 -2.06
N ASP A 51 -16.30 4.05 -1.32
CA ASP A 51 -15.38 5.05 -1.87
C ASP A 51 -14.04 4.38 -2.21
N LEU A 52 -13.51 4.66 -3.40
CA LEU A 52 -12.19 4.20 -3.80
C LEU A 52 -11.13 5.06 -3.12
N TYR A 53 -10.23 4.43 -2.35
CA TYR A 53 -9.05 5.06 -1.82
C TYR A 53 -7.79 4.48 -2.44
N VAL A 54 -6.76 5.31 -2.51
CA VAL A 54 -5.46 4.90 -3.02
C VAL A 54 -4.33 5.41 -2.16
N THR A 55 -3.17 4.76 -2.30
CA THR A 55 -1.88 5.31 -1.87
C THR A 55 -1.05 5.70 -3.08
N CYS A 56 -0.31 6.80 -2.98
CA CYS A 56 0.56 7.27 -4.04
C CYS A 56 1.95 7.57 -3.50
N GLN A 57 2.96 7.04 -4.19
CA GLN A 57 4.35 7.47 -3.98
C GLN A 57 4.60 8.73 -4.78
N GLU A 58 5.13 9.76 -4.15
CA GLU A 58 5.33 11.07 -4.75
C GLU A 58 6.74 11.26 -5.32
N ARG A 59 6.98 12.41 -5.93
CA ARG A 59 8.23 12.75 -6.63
C ARG A 59 9.48 12.69 -5.78
N ASP A 60 10.53 12.28 -6.50
CA ASP A 60 11.91 12.26 -6.08
C ASP A 60 12.63 13.61 -6.36
N GLU A 61 13.79 13.78 -5.70
CA GLU A 61 14.80 14.82 -5.97
C GLU A 61 14.36 16.26 -5.63
N LEU A 62 13.49 16.43 -4.63
CA LEU A 62 13.13 17.74 -4.08
C LEU A 62 13.57 17.94 -2.61
N GLY A 63 14.48 17.08 -2.14
CA GLY A 63 15.02 17.09 -0.79
C GLY A 63 14.46 15.97 0.09
N ASP A 64 14.96 15.89 1.33
CA ASP A 64 14.68 14.77 2.24
C ASP A 64 13.23 14.76 2.76
N ASP A 65 12.57 15.92 2.77
CA ASP A 65 11.26 16.14 3.37
C ASP A 65 10.21 16.63 2.36
N LEU A 66 10.54 16.63 1.06
CA LEU A 66 9.59 16.79 -0.04
C LEU A 66 9.84 15.74 -1.13
N VAL A 67 8.82 15.14 -1.72
CA VAL A 67 7.38 15.40 -1.53
C VAL A 67 6.75 14.28 -0.70
N PRO A 68 5.79 14.56 0.22
CA PRO A 68 5.12 13.51 0.98
C PRO A 68 4.39 12.53 0.05
N ASP A 69 4.58 11.23 0.28
CA ASP A 69 3.65 10.20 -0.17
C ASP A 69 2.28 10.47 0.44
N TYR A 70 1.21 9.87 -0.08
CA TYR A 70 -0.12 10.12 0.48
C TYR A 70 -1.10 8.96 0.36
N PHE A 71 -2.17 9.09 1.14
CA PHE A 71 -3.39 8.30 1.05
C PHE A 71 -4.58 9.23 0.85
N THR A 72 -5.43 8.93 -0.13
CA THR A 72 -6.59 9.80 -0.42
C THR A 72 -7.73 9.04 -1.09
N ARG A 73 -8.94 9.54 -0.90
CA ARG A 73 -10.08 9.15 -1.73
C ARG A 73 -9.89 9.67 -3.15
N ILE A 74 -10.20 8.81 -4.11
CA ILE A 74 -10.23 9.15 -5.53
C ILE A 74 -11.63 9.57 -5.96
N GLN A 75 -11.68 10.67 -6.70
CA GLN A 75 -12.88 11.16 -7.37
C GLN A 75 -12.79 10.88 -8.87
N GLU A 76 -13.92 10.51 -9.46
CA GLU A 76 -14.02 10.40 -10.92
C GLU A 76 -13.67 11.75 -11.56
N HIS A 77 -12.81 11.72 -12.56
CA HIS A 77 -12.21 12.86 -13.25
C HIS A 77 -11.39 13.82 -12.37
N GLY A 78 -11.07 13.44 -11.13
CA GLY A 78 -10.20 14.21 -10.24
C GLY A 78 -8.77 14.33 -10.77
N PHE A 79 -8.09 15.41 -10.41
CA PHE A 79 -6.68 15.65 -10.71
C PHE A 79 -5.88 15.82 -9.41
N TYR A 80 -4.79 15.06 -9.25
CA TYR A 80 -4.01 15.00 -8.01
C TYR A 80 -2.62 15.64 -8.12
N GLY A 81 -2.46 16.57 -9.07
CA GLY A 81 -1.29 17.44 -9.16
C GLY A 81 -0.20 16.95 -10.11
N TRP A 82 0.06 15.64 -10.19
CA TRP A 82 1.16 15.14 -11.01
C TRP A 82 0.97 15.45 -12.52
N PRO A 83 2.03 15.85 -13.25
CA PRO A 83 3.39 16.14 -12.80
C PRO A 83 3.62 17.61 -12.42
N PHE A 84 2.60 18.47 -12.40
CA PHE A 84 2.73 19.92 -12.39
C PHE A 84 2.70 20.56 -10.99
N ALA A 85 2.05 19.92 -10.02
CA ALA A 85 1.92 20.36 -8.64
C ALA A 85 1.96 19.17 -7.68
N TYR A 86 2.12 19.44 -6.39
CA TYR A 86 2.03 18.45 -5.32
C TYR A 86 1.24 19.02 -4.14
N MET A 87 0.44 18.20 -3.45
CA MET A 87 -0.38 18.53 -2.26
C MET A 87 -1.49 19.58 -2.44
N SER A 88 -1.31 20.63 -3.25
CA SER A 88 -2.30 21.68 -3.51
C SER A 88 -1.93 22.48 -4.77
N SER A 89 -2.88 23.28 -5.26
CA SER A 89 -2.69 24.15 -6.43
C SER A 89 -1.64 25.25 -6.24
N ASN A 90 -1.27 25.60 -5.01
CA ASN A 90 -0.26 26.62 -4.72
C ASN A 90 1.18 26.08 -4.76
N LEU A 91 1.34 24.76 -4.76
CA LEU A 91 2.63 24.08 -4.66
C LEU A 91 2.99 23.45 -6.00
N THR A 92 3.46 24.30 -6.92
CA THR A 92 3.88 23.88 -8.25
C THR A 92 5.27 23.25 -8.23
N ASP A 93 5.48 22.20 -9.02
CA ASP A 93 6.80 21.59 -9.14
C ASP A 93 7.76 22.56 -9.87
N PRO A 94 8.93 22.89 -9.27
CA PRO A 94 9.85 23.87 -9.82
C PRO A 94 10.45 23.45 -11.17
N ARG A 95 10.50 22.15 -11.48
CA ARG A 95 11.00 21.59 -12.76
C ARG A 95 9.97 21.70 -13.88
N ARG A 96 8.74 22.13 -13.58
CA ARG A 96 7.62 22.27 -14.53
C ARG A 96 7.11 23.71 -14.61
N ARG A 97 8.01 24.67 -14.36
CA ARG A 97 7.74 26.11 -14.45
C ARG A 97 8.37 26.70 -15.70
N LEU A 98 7.68 27.65 -16.30
CA LEU A 98 8.19 28.53 -17.35
C LEU A 98 9.15 29.56 -16.74
N SER A 99 9.90 30.26 -17.60
CA SER A 99 10.89 31.28 -17.18
C SER A 99 10.30 32.44 -16.38
N ASN A 100 9.01 32.72 -16.54
CA ASN A 100 8.27 33.73 -15.77
C ASN A 100 7.79 33.21 -14.39
N GLY A 101 8.15 31.99 -14.01
CA GLY A 101 7.80 31.35 -12.73
C GLY A 101 6.42 30.68 -12.69
N THR A 102 5.59 30.79 -13.74
CA THR A 102 4.28 30.12 -13.79
C THR A 102 4.42 28.65 -14.20
N SER A 103 3.52 27.78 -13.74
CA SER A 103 3.47 26.38 -14.22
C SER A 103 3.26 26.32 -15.73
N GLU A 104 3.81 25.28 -16.38
CA GLU A 104 3.53 24.94 -17.78
C GLU A 104 2.04 24.61 -18.04
N ARG A 105 1.30 24.19 -17.01
CA ARG A 105 -0.13 23.84 -17.08
C ARG A 105 -0.92 24.46 -15.92
N PRO A 106 -1.11 25.80 -15.92
CA PRO A 106 -1.83 26.48 -14.85
C PRO A 106 -3.30 26.03 -14.77
N ASP A 107 -3.89 25.64 -15.92
CA ASP A 107 -5.22 25.08 -16.02
C ASP A 107 -5.36 23.78 -15.21
N LEU A 108 -4.37 22.89 -15.26
CA LEU A 108 -4.38 21.65 -14.47
C LEU A 108 -4.00 21.89 -13.01
N VAL A 109 -2.99 22.73 -12.76
CA VAL A 109 -2.58 23.07 -11.39
C VAL A 109 -3.76 23.57 -10.58
N SER A 110 -4.64 24.40 -11.15
CA SER A 110 -5.83 24.91 -10.46
C SER A 110 -6.84 23.83 -10.03
N LEU A 111 -6.80 22.65 -10.65
CA LEU A 111 -7.67 21.50 -10.34
C LEU A 111 -7.07 20.54 -9.30
N THR A 112 -5.85 20.80 -8.81
CA THR A 112 -5.13 19.90 -7.90
C THR A 112 -5.91 19.68 -6.61
N GLN A 113 -6.30 18.44 -6.36
CA GLN A 113 -6.94 18.04 -5.11
C GLN A 113 -5.91 17.79 -4.02
N THR A 114 -6.24 18.21 -2.80
CA THR A 114 -5.41 17.94 -1.62
C THR A 114 -5.65 16.52 -1.11
N PRO A 115 -4.59 15.72 -0.91
CA PRO A 115 -4.73 14.39 -0.34
C PRO A 115 -5.28 14.39 1.09
N ASP A 116 -6.01 13.33 1.45
CA ASP A 116 -6.59 13.20 2.79
C ASP A 116 -5.56 13.00 3.90
N ILE A 117 -4.48 12.26 3.63
CA ILE A 117 -3.40 11.97 4.58
C ILE A 117 -2.07 12.10 3.86
N LEU A 118 -1.17 12.89 4.43
CA LEU A 118 0.22 12.97 4.00
C LEU A 118 1.04 12.01 4.84
N PHE A 119 1.82 11.18 4.16
CA PHE A 119 2.84 10.34 4.75
C PHE A 119 4.18 11.07 4.72
N GLN A 120 5.08 10.68 5.62
CA GLN A 120 6.44 11.18 5.56
C GLN A 120 7.06 10.94 4.17
N ALA A 121 7.74 11.95 3.63
CA ALA A 121 8.37 11.87 2.33
C ALA A 121 9.26 10.63 2.20
N HIS A 122 9.22 10.03 1.00
CA HIS A 122 9.99 8.84 0.63
C HIS A 122 9.65 7.57 1.44
N SER A 123 8.51 7.50 2.13
CA SER A 123 8.11 6.28 2.86
C SER A 123 7.86 5.07 1.95
N ALA A 124 7.67 5.30 0.64
CA ALA A 124 7.46 4.30 -0.39
C ALA A 124 6.28 3.38 -0.05
N VAL A 125 5.09 3.98 0.08
CA VAL A 125 3.86 3.22 0.37
C VAL A 125 3.51 2.27 -0.80
N LEU A 126 3.39 0.97 -0.54
CA LEU A 126 3.19 -0.05 -1.59
C LEU A 126 1.82 -0.73 -1.58
N ASP A 127 1.20 -0.94 -0.42
CA ASP A 127 -0.14 -1.52 -0.36
C ASP A 127 -0.93 -0.95 0.80
N MET A 128 -2.25 -1.13 0.73
CA MET A 128 -3.17 -0.75 1.78
C MET A 128 -4.42 -1.63 1.82
N ARG A 129 -4.94 -1.86 3.03
CA ARG A 129 -6.16 -2.63 3.29
C ARG A 129 -7.00 -2.01 4.39
N PHE A 130 -8.30 -1.92 4.15
CA PHE A 130 -9.24 -1.66 5.24
C PHE A 130 -9.40 -2.88 6.12
N TYR A 131 -9.43 -2.68 7.44
CA TYR A 131 -9.59 -3.76 8.41
C TYR A 131 -11.05 -3.99 8.75
N THR A 132 -11.57 -5.15 8.37
CA THR A 132 -12.97 -5.57 8.65
C THR A 132 -13.05 -6.75 9.62
N GLY A 133 -11.90 -7.28 10.07
CA GLY A 133 -11.81 -8.36 11.04
C GLY A 133 -12.27 -7.97 12.45
N ASN A 134 -12.32 -8.96 13.34
CA ASN A 134 -12.73 -8.79 14.74
C ASN A 134 -11.65 -9.20 15.76
N GLN A 135 -10.44 -9.52 15.30
CA GLN A 135 -9.35 -9.96 16.18
C GLN A 135 -8.65 -8.78 16.86
N PHE A 136 -8.50 -7.66 16.14
CA PHE A 136 -7.95 -6.43 16.70
C PHE A 136 -9.01 -5.61 17.45
N PRO A 137 -8.60 -4.74 18.39
CA PRO A 137 -9.51 -3.82 19.07
C PRO A 137 -10.40 -3.02 18.11
N SER A 138 -11.61 -2.69 18.54
CA SER A 138 -12.64 -2.03 17.72
C SER A 138 -12.16 -0.72 17.06
N ARG A 139 -11.17 -0.03 17.64
CA ARG A 139 -10.57 1.19 17.06
C ARG A 139 -9.95 0.98 15.68
N TYR A 140 -9.56 -0.26 15.34
CA TYR A 140 -8.98 -0.59 14.03
C TYR A 140 -10.05 -0.84 12.95
N LYS A 141 -11.30 -1.08 13.36
CA LYS A 141 -12.36 -1.49 12.45
C LYS A 141 -12.73 -0.37 11.49
N ASN A 142 -12.81 -0.71 10.21
CA ASN A 142 -13.03 0.20 9.08
C ASN A 142 -11.94 1.28 8.90
N GLY A 143 -10.85 1.25 9.69
CA GLY A 143 -9.64 2.00 9.37
C GLY A 143 -8.77 1.25 8.36
N ALA A 144 -7.71 1.90 7.90
CA ALA A 144 -6.81 1.35 6.90
C ALA A 144 -5.43 1.03 7.48
N PHE A 145 -4.87 -0.12 7.13
CA PHE A 145 -3.43 -0.37 7.29
C PHE A 145 -2.71 -0.08 5.98
N ALA A 146 -1.51 0.48 6.05
CA ALA A 146 -0.66 0.74 4.88
C ALA A 146 0.77 0.27 5.13
N ALA A 147 1.40 -0.26 4.08
CA ALA A 147 2.76 -0.78 4.11
C ALA A 147 3.73 0.25 3.56
N PHE A 148 4.63 0.74 4.42
CA PHE A 148 5.72 1.63 4.03
C PHE A 148 6.96 0.79 3.79
N HIS A 149 7.35 0.68 2.51
CA HIS A 149 8.47 -0.14 2.08
C HIS A 149 9.83 0.39 2.52
N GLY A 150 9.94 1.71 2.63
CA GLY A 150 11.15 2.39 3.06
C GLY A 150 11.87 3.16 1.96
N SER A 151 12.46 4.27 2.37
CA SER A 151 13.08 5.26 1.50
C SER A 151 14.38 4.80 0.87
N TRP A 152 14.67 5.27 -0.34
CA TRP A 152 16.01 5.21 -0.94
C TRP A 152 16.58 6.61 -1.27
N ASN A 153 15.72 7.62 -1.40
CA ASN A 153 16.06 8.95 -1.93
C ASN A 153 16.05 10.06 -0.87
N ARG A 154 16.73 9.83 0.26
CA ARG A 154 16.95 10.81 1.33
C ARG A 154 18.16 10.40 2.17
N ASN A 155 18.74 11.33 2.93
CA ASN A 155 19.97 11.04 3.70
C ASN A 155 19.75 10.04 4.86
N ASN A 156 18.69 10.22 5.64
CA ASN A 156 18.34 9.29 6.72
C ASN A 156 17.16 8.41 6.27
N GLY A 157 17.13 7.12 6.53
CA GLY A 157 16.02 6.25 6.16
C GLY A 157 14.71 6.57 6.89
N THR A 158 13.57 6.48 6.20
CA THR A 158 12.20 6.48 6.77
C THR A 158 11.32 5.44 6.11
N GLY A 159 10.14 5.20 6.69
CA GLY A 159 9.24 4.12 6.26
C GLY A 159 9.56 2.84 7.03
N TYR A 160 9.72 1.74 6.30
CA TYR A 160 10.04 0.41 6.85
C TYR A 160 9.12 0.02 8.01
N LYS A 161 7.80 0.07 7.77
CA LYS A 161 6.78 -0.16 8.80
C LYS A 161 5.41 -0.44 8.21
N ILE A 162 4.53 -0.99 9.03
CA ILE A 162 3.08 -0.97 8.83
C ILE A 162 2.52 0.17 9.67
N VAL A 163 1.70 1.02 9.07
CA VAL A 163 0.96 2.09 9.76
C VAL A 163 -0.53 1.82 9.75
N PHE A 164 -1.25 2.44 10.68
CA PHE A 164 -2.71 2.47 10.75
C PHE A 164 -3.23 3.88 10.53
N ILE A 165 -4.26 4.03 9.69
CA ILE A 165 -4.96 5.27 9.38
C ILE A 165 -6.34 5.17 10.00
N PRO A 166 -6.60 5.88 11.11
CA PRO A 166 -7.90 5.86 11.77
C PRO A 166 -8.95 6.62 10.96
N PHE A 167 -10.18 6.10 11.02
CA PHE A 167 -11.36 6.69 10.38
C PHE A 167 -12.37 7.10 11.44
N ASN A 168 -13.05 8.22 11.20
CA ASN A 168 -14.17 8.64 12.03
C ASN A 168 -15.36 7.72 11.77
N SER A 169 -15.92 7.12 12.84
CA SER A 169 -17.01 6.14 12.74
C SER A 169 -18.34 6.73 12.24
N ASN A 170 -18.52 8.04 12.34
CA ASN A 170 -19.76 8.71 11.95
C ASN A 170 -19.69 9.22 10.50
N THR A 171 -18.55 9.77 10.10
CA THR A 171 -18.37 10.36 8.76
C THR A 171 -17.74 9.40 7.75
N TYR A 172 -17.12 8.31 8.21
CA TYR A 172 -16.35 7.37 7.38
C TYR A 172 -15.24 8.04 6.55
N ARG A 173 -14.65 9.10 7.11
CA ARG A 173 -13.49 9.80 6.56
C ARG A 173 -12.27 9.60 7.46
N PRO A 174 -11.05 9.60 6.90
CA PRO A 174 -9.84 9.50 7.71
C PRO A 174 -9.72 10.70 8.65
N ILE A 175 -9.17 10.51 9.85
CA ILE A 175 -9.13 11.55 10.89
C ILE A 175 -8.09 12.65 10.60
N GLY A 176 -7.11 12.38 9.72
CA GLY A 176 -6.09 13.36 9.32
C GLY A 176 -4.66 13.00 9.73
N TYR A 177 -4.44 11.84 10.36
CA TYR A 177 -3.12 11.33 10.74
C TYR A 177 -3.02 9.82 10.52
N TYR A 178 -1.83 9.27 10.74
CA TYR A 178 -1.55 7.83 10.81
C TYR A 178 -0.74 7.51 12.07
N GLU A 179 -0.81 6.27 12.52
CA GLU A 179 -0.11 5.73 13.69
C GLU A 179 0.81 4.58 13.27
N ASP A 180 1.99 4.46 13.89
CA ASP A 180 2.83 3.28 13.70
C ASP A 180 2.14 2.05 14.32
N PHE A 181 2.12 0.92 13.59
CA PHE A 181 1.49 -0.32 14.05
C PHE A 181 2.52 -1.45 14.22
N VAL A 182 3.26 -1.79 13.16
CA VAL A 182 4.41 -2.70 13.22
C VAL A 182 5.61 -1.95 12.68
N TYR A 183 6.60 -1.69 13.52
CA TYR A 183 7.76 -0.86 13.19
C TYR A 183 9.03 -1.44 13.81
N GLY A 184 10.17 -0.79 13.54
CA GLY A 184 11.48 -1.23 14.01
C GLY A 184 12.28 -2.01 12.96
N PHE A 185 11.74 -2.20 11.75
CA PHE A 185 12.46 -2.88 10.66
C PHE A 185 13.74 -2.15 10.24
N LEU A 186 13.71 -0.81 10.24
CA LEU A 186 14.89 0.04 10.05
C LEU A 186 15.71 0.10 11.34
N THR A 187 16.93 -0.45 11.31
CA THR A 187 17.82 -0.53 12.46
C THR A 187 18.85 0.59 12.50
N ASN A 188 19.21 1.16 11.34
CA ASN A 188 20.11 2.30 11.24
C ASN A 188 19.69 3.22 10.10
N PRO A 189 19.22 4.45 10.38
CA PRO A 189 18.75 5.36 9.34
C PRO A 189 19.87 5.95 8.48
N SER A 190 21.10 6.13 8.96
CA SER A 190 22.12 6.89 8.20
C SER A 190 22.77 6.12 7.05
N GLY A 191 22.64 4.79 7.01
CA GLY A 191 23.09 3.91 5.93
C GLY A 191 22.04 2.85 5.62
N PRO A 192 20.77 3.26 5.48
CA PRO A 192 19.54 2.52 5.80
C PRO A 192 19.70 0.99 5.92
N ASP A 193 20.10 0.52 7.11
CA ASP A 193 20.15 -0.90 7.43
C ASP A 193 18.76 -1.34 7.89
N THR A 194 18.25 -2.43 7.32
CA THR A 194 16.92 -2.96 7.64
C THR A 194 16.90 -4.48 7.63
N PHE A 195 16.04 -5.08 8.44
CA PHE A 195 15.74 -6.52 8.37
C PHE A 195 14.40 -6.84 7.69
N GLY A 196 13.67 -5.84 7.19
CA GLY A 196 12.44 -6.06 6.43
C GLY A 196 11.90 -4.79 5.73
N ARG A 197 11.27 -4.98 4.58
CA ARG A 197 10.68 -3.94 3.76
C ARG A 197 9.23 -4.30 3.41
N PRO A 198 8.24 -3.84 4.19
CA PRO A 198 6.85 -4.21 3.97
C PRO A 198 6.34 -3.86 2.56
N VAL A 199 5.66 -4.81 1.91
CA VAL A 199 5.09 -4.64 0.55
C VAL A 199 3.57 -4.77 0.56
N GLY A 200 3.06 -6.01 0.60
CA GLY A 200 1.64 -6.32 0.48
C GLY A 200 0.99 -6.54 1.84
N ILE A 201 -0.30 -6.23 1.95
CA ILE A 201 -1.12 -6.47 3.14
C ILE A 201 -2.33 -7.34 2.77
N LEU A 202 -2.61 -8.33 3.62
CA LEU A 202 -3.80 -9.17 3.53
C LEU A 202 -4.47 -9.28 4.91
N VAL A 203 -5.79 -9.10 4.95
CA VAL A 203 -6.61 -9.41 6.12
C VAL A 203 -7.28 -10.76 5.88
N MET A 204 -7.01 -11.72 6.76
CA MET A 204 -7.54 -13.08 6.70
C MET A 204 -8.96 -13.14 7.27
N LYS A 205 -9.69 -14.22 6.97
CA LYS A 205 -11.09 -14.40 7.39
C LYS A 205 -11.29 -14.41 8.91
N ASP A 206 -10.29 -14.89 9.64
CA ASP A 206 -10.25 -14.91 11.11
C ASP A 206 -9.95 -13.54 11.73
N GLY A 207 -9.61 -12.55 10.91
CA GLY A 207 -9.22 -11.20 11.32
C GLY A 207 -7.72 -11.01 11.53
N SER A 208 -6.88 -12.01 11.23
CA SER A 208 -5.42 -11.88 11.24
C SER A 208 -4.95 -10.95 10.12
N LEU A 209 -3.92 -10.16 10.38
CA LEU A 209 -3.26 -9.30 9.38
C LEU A 209 -1.91 -9.92 9.01
N LEU A 210 -1.75 -10.23 7.73
CA LEU A 210 -0.50 -10.68 7.13
C LEU A 210 0.11 -9.56 6.29
N PHE A 211 1.43 -9.47 6.29
CA PHE A 211 2.16 -8.60 5.38
C PHE A 211 3.35 -9.34 4.77
N SER A 212 3.76 -8.93 3.57
CA SER A 212 4.92 -9.47 2.87
C SER A 212 6.12 -8.53 2.93
N ASP A 213 7.28 -9.08 2.64
CA ASP A 213 8.55 -8.37 2.50
C ASP A 213 9.31 -8.96 1.30
N ASP A 214 9.74 -8.10 0.38
CA ASP A 214 10.44 -8.50 -0.86
C ASP A 214 11.97 -8.49 -0.74
N GLY A 215 12.51 -7.93 0.35
CA GLY A 215 13.95 -7.91 0.61
C GLY A 215 14.51 -9.25 1.07
N ASN A 216 13.65 -10.19 1.46
CA ASN A 216 14.04 -11.40 2.16
C ASN A 216 13.58 -12.69 1.48
N ASN A 217 14.40 -13.73 1.60
CA ASN A 217 14.08 -15.05 1.09
C ASN A 217 13.40 -15.93 2.17
N ALA A 218 12.87 -17.08 1.75
CA ALA A 218 12.19 -18.03 2.62
C ALA A 218 12.96 -18.45 3.89
N THR A 219 14.30 -18.43 3.85
CA THR A 219 15.14 -18.73 5.02
C THR A 219 15.05 -17.62 6.06
N THR A 220 15.11 -16.36 5.64
CA THR A 220 14.94 -15.22 6.54
C THR A 220 13.51 -15.16 7.07
N ALA A 221 12.50 -15.44 6.23
CA ALA A 221 11.11 -15.53 6.67
C ALA A 221 10.94 -16.57 7.79
N ALA A 222 11.47 -17.79 7.61
CA ALA A 222 11.42 -18.83 8.65
C ALA A 222 12.12 -18.40 9.94
N ARG A 223 13.29 -17.76 9.83
CA ARG A 223 14.03 -17.25 10.99
C ARG A 223 13.23 -16.20 11.76
N ASN A 224 12.62 -15.24 11.06
CA ASN A 224 11.83 -14.18 11.67
C ASN A 224 10.57 -14.74 12.35
N ILE A 225 9.89 -15.70 11.71
CA ILE A 225 8.71 -16.37 12.30
C ILE A 225 9.11 -17.13 13.57
N CYS A 226 10.19 -17.91 13.55
CA CYS A 226 10.68 -18.62 14.73
C CYS A 226 11.15 -17.66 15.84
N ALA A 227 11.74 -16.52 15.49
CA ALA A 227 12.13 -15.50 16.47
C ALA A 227 10.89 -14.88 17.16
N ALA A 228 9.79 -14.71 16.42
CA ALA A 228 8.56 -14.10 16.94
C ALA A 228 7.63 -15.09 17.66
N LEU A 229 7.49 -16.31 17.15
CA LEU A 229 6.52 -17.31 17.60
C LEU A 229 7.15 -18.47 18.40
N GLY A 230 8.47 -18.49 18.53
CA GLY A 230 9.23 -19.54 19.22
C GLY A 230 9.96 -20.48 18.25
N GLU A 231 11.07 -21.05 18.72
CA GLU A 231 11.86 -22.00 17.94
C GLU A 231 10.99 -23.18 17.48
N GLY A 232 11.13 -23.56 16.21
CA GLY A 232 10.37 -24.66 15.62
C GLY A 232 8.96 -24.30 15.17
N ALA A 233 8.50 -23.05 15.32
CA ALA A 233 7.20 -22.60 14.84
C ALA A 233 6.99 -22.90 13.34
N VAL A 234 8.06 -22.76 12.54
CA VAL A 234 8.07 -23.15 11.12
C VAL A 234 9.43 -23.71 10.70
N ALA A 235 9.42 -24.66 9.76
CA ALA A 235 10.65 -25.10 9.10
C ALA A 235 10.95 -24.25 7.86
N VAL A 236 12.23 -24.02 7.55
CA VAL A 236 12.65 -23.33 6.31
C VAL A 236 12.03 -23.96 5.06
N ARG A 237 11.85 -25.29 5.05
CA ARG A 237 11.18 -26.01 3.97
C ARG A 237 9.72 -25.58 3.80
N MET A 238 8.97 -25.44 4.89
CA MET A 238 7.58 -24.97 4.85
C MET A 238 7.50 -23.58 4.25
N CYS A 239 8.37 -22.66 4.68
CA CYS A 239 8.42 -21.31 4.08
C CYS A 239 8.80 -21.34 2.60
N ARG A 240 9.69 -22.23 2.16
CA ARG A 240 10.01 -22.40 0.73
C ARG A 240 8.80 -22.90 -0.06
N ASP A 241 8.06 -23.86 0.50
CA ASP A 241 6.86 -24.41 -0.12
C ASP A 241 5.75 -23.36 -0.20
N TRP A 242 5.56 -22.54 0.84
CA TRP A 242 4.68 -21.36 0.81
C TRP A 242 5.11 -20.37 -0.27
N PHE A 243 6.39 -19.98 -0.34
CA PHE A 243 6.88 -19.04 -1.38
C PHE A 243 6.67 -19.59 -2.80
N LYS A 244 6.79 -20.90 -3.00
CA LYS A 244 6.49 -21.53 -4.29
C LYS A 244 5.00 -21.42 -4.63
N ARG A 245 4.12 -21.74 -3.68
CA ARG A 245 2.66 -21.69 -3.85
C ARG A 245 2.15 -20.27 -4.08
N PHE A 246 2.69 -19.30 -3.34
CA PHE A 246 2.34 -17.88 -3.53
C PHE A 246 2.67 -17.40 -4.95
N ARG A 247 3.80 -17.83 -5.53
CA ARG A 247 4.14 -17.53 -6.93
C ARG A 247 3.17 -18.15 -7.94
N GLU A 248 2.51 -19.23 -7.56
CA GLU A 248 1.50 -19.92 -8.36
C GLU A 248 0.07 -19.43 -8.04
N GLY A 249 -0.09 -18.42 -7.18
CA GLY A 249 -1.38 -17.81 -6.80
C GLY A 249 -2.13 -18.53 -5.67
N ASP A 250 -1.55 -19.58 -5.08
CA ASP A 250 -2.12 -20.31 -3.94
C ASP A 250 -1.64 -19.70 -2.63
N MET A 251 -2.50 -18.91 -1.98
CA MET A 251 -2.21 -18.18 -0.75
C MET A 251 -2.45 -18.98 0.54
N SER A 252 -2.72 -20.29 0.46
CA SER A 252 -2.95 -21.09 1.67
C SER A 252 -1.65 -21.37 2.43
N LEU A 253 -1.72 -21.24 3.76
CA LEU A 253 -0.65 -21.57 4.70
C LEU A 253 -0.69 -23.02 5.16
N GLU A 254 -1.78 -23.75 4.87
CA GLU A 254 -1.97 -25.13 5.30
C GLU A 254 -1.08 -26.07 4.48
N ASP A 255 -0.41 -27.00 5.15
CA ASP A 255 0.30 -28.08 4.46
C ASP A 255 -0.71 -28.97 3.74
N ARG A 256 -0.50 -29.21 2.44
CA ARG A 256 -1.30 -30.21 1.72
C ARG A 256 -1.07 -31.58 2.38
N PRO A 257 -2.12 -32.42 2.50
CA PRO A 257 -1.96 -33.77 3.00
C PRO A 257 -0.86 -34.48 2.21
N LYS A 258 0.16 -35.00 2.92
CA LYS A 258 1.22 -35.77 2.29
C LYS A 258 0.59 -37.04 1.73
N SER A 259 0.59 -37.21 0.42
CA SER A 259 0.23 -38.50 -0.19
C SER A 259 1.22 -39.55 0.32
N GLY A 260 0.73 -40.51 1.11
CA GLY A 260 1.51 -41.68 1.51
C GLY A 260 1.83 -41.84 3.00
N ARG A 261 1.29 -41.01 3.92
CA ARG A 261 1.32 -41.33 5.36
C ARG A 261 -0.08 -41.74 5.81
N PRO A 262 -0.31 -42.99 6.26
CA PRO A 262 -1.56 -43.36 6.90
C PRO A 262 -1.80 -42.46 8.12
N LEU A 263 -3.04 -41.99 8.29
CA LEU A 263 -3.48 -41.43 9.55
C LEU A 263 -3.48 -42.58 10.56
N GLU A 264 -2.51 -42.60 11.47
CA GLU A 264 -2.55 -43.48 12.64
C GLU A 264 -3.70 -43.03 13.53
N SER A 265 -4.85 -43.67 13.35
CA SER A 265 -5.84 -43.88 14.41
C SER A 265 -6.56 -45.19 14.11
N ASP A 266 -5.85 -46.29 14.33
CA ASP A 266 -6.41 -47.62 14.57
C ASP A 266 -5.42 -48.39 15.46
N ILE A 267 -5.40 -48.03 16.74
CA ILE A 267 -4.99 -48.94 17.81
C ILE A 267 -6.16 -48.95 18.79
N GLN A 268 -6.62 -50.17 19.07
CA GLN A 268 -7.83 -50.61 19.78
C GLN A 268 -8.21 -49.84 21.03
#